data_AF-A0A223HLX2-F1
#
_entry.id   AF-A0A223HLX2-F1
#
_cell.length_a   1.000
_cell.length_b   1.000
_cell.length_c   1.000
_cell.angle_alpha   90.00
_cell.angle_beta   90.00
_cell.angle_gamma   90.00
#
_symmetry.space_group_name_H-M   'P 1'
#
loop_
_entity.id
_entity.type
_entity.pdbx_description
1 polymer ?
#
loop_
_entity_poly.entity_id
_entity_poly.type
_entity_poly.pdbx_seq_one_letter_code
_entity_poly.pdbx_strand_id
1 'polypeptide(L)'
;MSTVRFSQVTFATKSWVAEAWEKMVVELFSGRVVAEVKQLDEVCESKWEVELKKLQNEVHSLCHHAIHQLLPIAGSYQQALLDDVAQAYTVYAPEEAESIFNRGNQAIEDIKGHVSGIRYNACKMREANRKVSELEDMHAKAVMYHNSVKPYMDTLRFHIDQLKHILHVA
;
A
#
# COMPACT_ATOMS: atom_id res chain seq x y z
N MET A 1 6.19 -31.61 27.22
CA MET A 1 4.84 -31.18 26.79
C MET A 1 4.56 -31.79 25.43
N SER A 2 3.39 -32.40 25.29
CA SER A 2 3.10 -33.55 24.41
C SER A 2 3.07 -33.25 22.92
N THR A 3 3.74 -34.08 22.12
CA THR A 3 3.61 -34.16 20.67
C THR A 3 2.28 -34.83 20.31
N VAL A 4 1.36 -34.09 19.68
CA VAL A 4 0.08 -34.62 19.21
C VAL A 4 0.36 -35.53 18.00
N ARG A 5 0.36 -36.85 18.21
CA ARG A 5 0.31 -37.84 17.13
C ARG A 5 -1.07 -37.80 16.48
N PHE A 6 -1.24 -36.98 15.46
CA PHE A 6 -2.38 -37.13 14.54
C PHE A 6 -2.23 -38.45 13.79
N SER A 7 -3.18 -39.37 13.99
CA SER A 7 -3.16 -40.68 13.31
C SER A 7 -3.49 -40.51 11.82
N GLN A 8 -2.78 -41.21 10.93
CA GLN A 8 -3.09 -41.22 9.48
C GLN A 8 -4.56 -41.59 9.19
N VAL A 9 -5.18 -42.37 10.08
CA VAL A 9 -6.59 -42.76 10.03
C VAL A 9 -7.51 -41.54 10.08
N THR A 10 -7.22 -40.55 10.94
CA THR A 10 -8.05 -39.32 11.06
C THR A 10 -7.93 -38.38 9.86
N PHE A 11 -6.80 -38.37 9.16
CA PHE A 11 -6.64 -37.63 7.90
C PHE A 11 -7.41 -38.32 6.76
N ALA A 12 -7.29 -39.65 6.66
CA ALA A 12 -7.98 -40.46 5.67
C ALA A 12 -9.52 -40.40 5.82
N THR A 13 -10.05 -40.37 7.05
CA THR A 13 -11.51 -40.25 7.26
C THR A 13 -12.05 -38.89 6.83
N LYS A 14 -11.32 -37.80 7.09
CA LYS A 14 -11.73 -36.46 6.63
C LYS A 14 -11.68 -36.33 5.11
N SER A 15 -10.66 -36.91 4.47
CA SER A 15 -10.54 -36.98 3.01
C SER A 15 -11.70 -37.75 2.38
N TRP A 16 -12.05 -38.92 2.94
CA TRP A 16 -13.15 -39.74 2.43
C TRP A 16 -14.52 -39.07 2.56
N VAL A 17 -14.76 -38.36 3.67
CA VAL A 17 -15.99 -37.58 3.87
C VAL A 17 -16.08 -36.43 2.87
N ALA A 18 -14.97 -35.76 2.55
CA ALA A 18 -14.92 -34.72 1.53
C ALA A 18 -15.22 -35.27 0.13
N GLU A 19 -14.61 -36.40 -0.24
CA GLU A 19 -14.89 -37.08 -1.52
C GLU A 19 -16.34 -37.58 -1.62
N ALA A 20 -16.91 -38.08 -0.52
CA ALA A 20 -18.31 -38.50 -0.49
C ALA A 20 -19.28 -37.32 -0.63
N TRP A 21 -18.96 -36.18 0.00
CA TRP A 21 -19.72 -34.94 -0.17
C TRP A 21 -19.64 -34.39 -1.59
N GLU A 22 -18.46 -34.40 -2.20
CA GLU A 22 -18.27 -33.91 -3.57
C GLU A 22 -19.07 -34.78 -4.57
N LYS A 23 -19.07 -36.11 -4.37
CA LYS A 23 -19.91 -37.03 -5.15
C LYS A 23 -21.41 -36.76 -4.96
N MET A 24 -21.86 -36.53 -3.73
CA MET A 24 -23.27 -36.26 -3.43
C MET A 24 -23.75 -34.96 -4.08
N VAL A 25 -22.92 -33.92 -4.09
CA VAL A 25 -23.23 -32.63 -4.75
C VAL A 25 -23.28 -32.78 -6.28
N VAL A 26 -22.38 -33.60 -6.85
CA VAL A 26 -22.38 -33.93 -8.29
C VAL A 26 -23.56 -34.82 -8.71
N GLU A 27 -24.11 -35.62 -7.81
CA GLU A 27 -25.33 -36.38 -8.07
C GLU A 27 -26.61 -35.55 -7.91
N LEU A 28 -26.64 -34.61 -6.94
CA LEU A 28 -27.79 -33.74 -6.70
C LEU A 28 -27.95 -32.63 -7.75
N PHE A 29 -26.85 -32.16 -8.33
CA PHE A 29 -26.84 -31.17 -9.41
C PHE A 29 -26.31 -31.82 -10.68
N SER A 30 -27.01 -31.67 -11.81
CA SER A 30 -26.50 -32.21 -13.09
C SER A 30 -25.04 -31.82 -13.30
N GLY A 31 -24.18 -32.73 -13.77
CA GLY A 31 -22.73 -32.46 -13.92
C GLY A 31 -22.41 -31.22 -14.75
N ARG A 32 -23.36 -30.74 -15.57
CA ARG A 32 -23.30 -29.47 -16.28
C ARG A 32 -23.33 -28.25 -15.34
N VAL A 33 -24.20 -28.24 -14.33
CA VAL A 33 -24.30 -27.16 -13.32
C VAL A 33 -23.04 -27.11 -12.47
N VAL A 34 -22.48 -28.26 -12.07
CA VAL A 34 -21.22 -28.30 -11.31
C VAL A 34 -20.05 -27.79 -12.15
N ALA A 35 -19.98 -28.17 -13.43
CA ALA A 35 -18.96 -27.68 -14.35
C ALA A 35 -19.08 -26.16 -14.60
N GLU A 36 -20.31 -25.64 -14.73
CA GLU A 36 -20.56 -24.21 -14.91
C GLU A 36 -20.16 -23.39 -13.67
N VAL A 37 -20.44 -23.89 -12.46
CA VAL A 37 -19.98 -23.26 -11.21
C VAL A 37 -18.45 -23.28 -11.10
N LYS A 38 -17.79 -24.42 -11.37
CA LYS A 38 -16.32 -24.49 -11.36
C LYS A 38 -15.68 -23.53 -12.37
N GLN A 39 -16.24 -23.42 -13.58
CA GLN A 39 -15.77 -22.45 -14.57
C GLN A 39 -15.98 -21.00 -14.11
N LEU A 40 -17.10 -20.68 -13.47
CA LEU A 40 -17.35 -19.34 -12.94
C LEU A 40 -16.36 -18.98 -11.83
N ASP A 41 -16.01 -19.92 -10.96
CA ASP A 41 -15.01 -19.73 -9.92
C ASP A 41 -13.61 -19.49 -10.51
N GLU A 42 -13.17 -20.30 -11.49
CA GLU A 42 -11.89 -20.10 -12.19
C GLU A 42 -11.82 -18.73 -12.91
N VAL A 43 -12.92 -18.32 -13.56
CA VAL A 43 -13.03 -16.99 -14.20
C VAL A 43 -13.01 -15.87 -13.14
N CYS A 44 -13.59 -16.11 -11.97
CA CYS A 44 -13.56 -15.17 -10.87
C CYS A 44 -12.12 -15.01 -10.36
N GLU A 45 -11.45 -16.11 -10.00
CA GLU A 45 -10.07 -16.12 -9.49
C GLU A 45 -9.10 -15.44 -10.45
N SER A 46 -9.16 -15.76 -11.74
CA SER A 46 -8.30 -15.12 -12.75
C SER A 46 -8.51 -13.61 -12.87
N LYS A 47 -9.75 -13.10 -12.71
CA LYS A 47 -10.00 -11.65 -12.65
C LYS A 47 -9.38 -11.02 -11.41
N TRP A 48 -9.52 -11.67 -10.25
CA TRP A 48 -8.94 -11.17 -9.00
C TRP A 48 -7.41 -11.11 -9.08
N GLU A 49 -6.76 -12.08 -9.73
CA GLU A 49 -5.31 -12.06 -9.95
C GLU A 49 -4.85 -10.86 -10.76
N VAL A 50 -5.56 -10.57 -11.87
CA VAL A 50 -5.25 -9.43 -12.74
C VAL A 50 -5.40 -8.12 -11.99
N GLU A 51 -6.50 -7.92 -11.26
CA GLU A 51 -6.75 -6.69 -10.50
C GLU A 51 -5.76 -6.51 -9.35
N LEU A 52 -5.44 -7.58 -8.63
CA LEU A 52 -4.43 -7.53 -7.55
C LEU A 52 -3.05 -7.15 -8.11
N LYS A 53 -2.66 -7.69 -9.26
CA LYS A 53 -1.38 -7.36 -9.90
C LYS A 53 -1.33 -5.90 -10.36
N LYS A 54 -2.44 -5.36 -10.88
CA LYS A 54 -2.55 -3.92 -11.21
C LYS A 54 -2.34 -3.06 -9.97
N LEU A 55 -3.03 -3.38 -8.87
CA LEU A 55 -2.91 -2.71 -7.58
C LEU A 55 -1.48 -2.77 -7.02
N GLN A 56 -0.80 -3.93 -7.13
CA GLN A 56 0.60 -4.07 -6.73
C GLN A 56 1.54 -3.17 -7.55
N ASN A 57 1.32 -3.10 -8.87
CA ASN A 57 2.10 -2.22 -9.76
C ASN A 57 1.84 -0.75 -9.45
N GLU A 58 0.60 -0.38 -9.11
CA GLU A 58 0.24 0.97 -8.70
C GLU A 58 0.94 1.37 -7.40
N VAL A 59 0.93 0.50 -6.39
CA VAL A 59 1.68 0.69 -5.13
C VAL A 59 3.17 0.87 -5.40
N HIS A 60 3.75 0.04 -6.27
CA HIS A 60 5.15 0.16 -6.64
C HIS A 60 5.46 1.49 -7.33
N SER A 61 4.66 1.86 -8.34
CA SER A 61 4.80 3.09 -9.09
C SER A 61 4.67 4.33 -8.19
N LEU A 62 3.69 4.34 -7.29
CA LEU A 62 3.45 5.43 -6.36
C LEU A 62 4.63 5.60 -5.38
N CYS A 63 5.12 4.51 -4.79
CA CYS A 63 6.33 4.54 -3.95
C CYS A 63 7.54 5.06 -4.71
N HIS A 64 7.73 4.59 -5.95
CA HIS A 64 8.86 4.99 -6.78
C HIS A 64 8.82 6.48 -7.11
N HIS A 65 7.67 6.97 -7.58
CA HIS A 65 7.44 8.39 -7.85
C HIS A 65 7.69 9.24 -6.60
N ALA A 66 7.11 8.86 -5.46
CA ALA A 66 7.26 9.62 -4.23
C ALA A 66 8.73 9.71 -3.79
N ILE A 67 9.43 8.57 -3.72
CA ILE A 67 10.81 8.51 -3.19
C ILE A 67 11.83 9.11 -4.15
N HIS A 68 11.73 8.82 -5.45
CA HIS A 68 12.79 9.14 -6.41
C HIS A 68 12.54 10.41 -7.22
N GLN A 69 11.30 10.87 -7.31
CA GLN A 69 10.99 12.10 -8.05
C GLN A 69 10.58 13.22 -7.10
N LEU A 70 9.61 12.98 -6.21
CA LEU A 70 9.07 14.05 -5.36
C LEU A 70 10.02 14.46 -4.22
N LEU A 71 10.59 13.50 -3.49
CA LEU A 71 11.47 13.82 -2.34
C LEU A 71 12.72 14.63 -2.74
N PRO A 72 13.41 14.35 -3.85
CA PRO A 72 14.53 15.19 -4.29
C PRO A 72 14.12 16.63 -4.59
N ILE A 73 12.99 16.83 -5.28
CA ILE A 73 12.46 18.17 -5.59
C ILE A 73 12.15 18.92 -4.29
N ALA A 74 11.49 18.25 -3.34
CA ALA A 74 11.21 18.81 -2.02
C ALA A 74 12.47 19.18 -1.25
N GLY A 75 13.51 18.34 -1.30
CA GLY A 75 14.80 18.61 -0.67
C GLY A 75 15.50 19.83 -1.26
N SER A 76 15.49 19.97 -2.59
CA SER A 76 16.05 21.16 -3.26
C SER A 76 15.30 22.44 -2.89
N TYR A 77 13.96 22.39 -2.83
CA TYR A 77 13.16 23.56 -2.43
C TYR A 77 13.37 23.92 -0.96
N GLN A 78 13.44 22.91 -0.07
CA GLN A 78 13.75 23.12 1.34
C GLN A 78 15.12 23.77 1.53
N GLN A 79 16.12 23.40 0.72
CA GLN A 79 17.44 24.05 0.74
C GLN A 79 17.35 25.51 0.30
N ALA A 80 16.61 25.81 -0.77
CA ALA A 80 16.41 27.19 -1.22
C ALA A 80 15.74 28.06 -0.13
N LEU A 81 14.71 27.53 0.55
CA LEU A 81 14.07 28.24 1.66
C LEU A 81 15.03 28.50 2.83
N LEU A 82 15.90 27.54 3.15
CA LEU A 82 16.92 27.73 4.21
C LEU A 82 17.90 28.85 3.83
N ASP A 83 18.32 28.90 2.57
CA ASP A 83 19.23 29.92 2.06
C ASP A 83 18.57 31.31 2.08
N ASP A 84 17.28 31.40 1.71
CA ASP A 84 16.49 32.65 1.77
C ASP A 84 16.36 33.15 3.21
N VAL A 85 16.03 32.26 4.14
CA VAL A 85 15.91 32.58 5.57
C VAL A 85 17.25 33.04 6.16
N ALA A 86 18.36 32.41 5.76
CA ALA A 86 19.70 32.81 6.21
C ALA A 86 20.12 34.18 5.67
N GLN A 87 19.70 34.54 4.46
CA GLN A 87 20.00 35.83 3.82
C GLN A 87 19.05 36.95 4.23
N ALA A 88 17.88 36.64 4.79
CA ALA A 88 16.86 37.65 5.12
C ALA A 88 17.41 38.78 6.00
N TYR A 89 18.16 38.45 7.06
CA TYR A 89 18.74 39.43 7.99
C TYR A 89 19.94 40.21 7.43
N THR A 90 20.49 39.81 6.28
CA THR A 90 21.59 40.55 5.63
C THR A 90 21.08 41.58 4.62
N VAL A 91 19.88 41.37 4.08
CA VAL A 91 19.29 42.20 3.01
C VAL A 91 18.20 43.14 3.52
N TYR A 92 17.36 42.68 4.45
CA TYR A 92 16.14 43.40 4.85
C TYR A 92 16.27 44.08 6.21
N ALA A 93 15.37 45.02 6.48
CA ALA A 93 15.22 45.59 7.81
C ALA A 93 14.80 44.50 8.81
N PRO A 94 15.14 44.62 10.11
CA PRO A 94 14.90 43.56 11.09
C PRO A 94 13.45 43.07 11.16
N GLU A 95 12.47 43.97 11.09
CA GLU A 95 11.04 43.62 11.13
C GLU A 95 10.59 42.81 9.89
N GLU A 96 11.09 43.17 8.71
CA GLU A 96 10.81 42.47 7.45
C GLU A 96 11.51 41.11 7.41
N ALA A 97 12.77 41.06 7.87
CA ALA A 97 13.55 39.84 7.95
C ALA A 97 12.92 38.80 8.89
N GLU A 98 12.38 39.25 10.04
CA GLU A 98 11.67 38.38 10.98
C GLU A 98 10.40 37.78 10.36
N SER A 99 9.65 38.57 9.59
CA SER A 99 8.46 38.08 8.86
C SER A 99 8.84 37.01 7.82
N ILE A 100 9.91 37.23 7.04
CA ILE A 100 10.43 36.26 6.07
C ILE A 100 10.89 34.99 6.77
N PHE A 101 11.65 35.14 7.87
CA PHE A 101 12.12 34.02 8.68
C PHE A 101 10.96 33.16 9.18
N ASN A 102 9.93 33.76 9.77
CA ASN A 102 8.79 33.04 10.32
C ASN A 102 8.02 32.27 9.23
N ARG A 103 7.78 32.90 8.07
CA ARG A 103 7.09 32.24 6.94
C ARG A 103 7.93 31.10 6.35
N GLY A 104 9.22 31.33 6.12
CA GLY A 104 10.13 30.33 5.58
C GLY A 104 10.28 29.13 6.52
N ASN A 105 10.44 29.38 7.82
CA ASN A 105 10.60 28.33 8.82
C ASN A 105 9.35 27.47 8.98
N GLN A 106 8.15 28.06 8.89
CA GLN A 106 6.89 27.30 8.86
C GLN A 106 6.84 26.36 7.65
N ALA A 107 7.13 26.86 6.44
CA ALA A 107 7.14 26.04 5.23
C ALA A 107 8.17 24.90 5.31
N ILE A 108 9.35 25.15 5.89
CA ILE A 108 10.39 24.13 6.10
C ILE A 108 9.89 23.01 7.03
N GLU A 109 9.24 23.34 8.15
CA GLU A 109 8.69 22.34 9.06
C GLU A 109 7.55 21.55 8.41
N ASP A 110 6.68 22.19 7.63
CA ASP A 110 5.62 21.51 6.88
C ASP A 110 6.21 20.52 5.87
N ILE A 111 7.18 20.94 5.05
CA ILE A 111 7.88 20.09 4.09
C ILE A 111 8.50 18.88 4.79
N LYS A 112 9.22 19.12 5.89
CA LYS A 112 9.87 18.07 6.69
C LYS A 112 8.85 17.06 7.23
N GLY A 113 7.70 17.52 7.71
CA GLY A 113 6.58 16.69 8.13
C GLY A 113 6.08 15.79 7.01
N HIS A 114 5.78 16.36 5.84
CA HIS A 114 5.30 15.61 4.69
C HIS A 114 6.35 14.65 4.10
N VAL A 115 7.61 15.06 4.02
CA VAL A 115 8.74 14.21 3.57
C VAL A 115 8.89 13.00 4.49
N SER A 116 8.83 13.20 5.82
CA SER A 116 8.87 12.11 6.79
C SER A 116 7.68 11.17 6.63
N GLY A 117 6.46 11.73 6.52
CA GLY A 117 5.23 10.97 6.28
C GLY A 117 5.30 10.13 5.01
N ILE A 118 5.81 10.68 3.91
CA ILE A 118 6.01 9.96 2.65
C ILE A 118 6.97 8.79 2.84
N ARG A 119 8.14 9.01 3.45
CA ARG A 119 9.14 7.95 3.65
C ARG A 119 8.59 6.81 4.52
N TYR A 120 7.90 7.16 5.61
CA TYR A 120 7.29 6.19 6.50
C TYR A 120 6.22 5.35 5.78
N ASN A 121 5.23 6.01 5.17
CA ASN A 121 4.11 5.33 4.53
C ASN A 121 4.56 4.52 3.31
N ALA A 122 5.47 5.03 2.49
CA ALA A 122 6.00 4.29 1.35
C ALA A 122 6.76 3.03 1.79
N CYS A 123 7.52 3.10 2.88
CA CYS A 123 8.21 1.95 3.45
C CYS A 123 7.21 0.91 3.99
N LYS A 124 6.26 1.34 4.82
CA LYS A 124 5.25 0.47 5.43
C LYS A 124 4.31 -0.16 4.40
N MET A 125 3.90 0.60 3.39
CA MET A 125 3.11 0.11 2.28
C MET A 125 3.86 -0.97 1.49
N ARG A 126 5.16 -0.76 1.22
CA ARG A 126 5.99 -1.77 0.53
C ARG A 126 6.16 -3.04 1.36
N GLU A 127 6.37 -2.92 2.66
CA GLU A 127 6.43 -4.07 3.59
C GLU A 127 5.11 -4.84 3.62
N ALA A 128 3.97 -4.14 3.73
CA ALA A 128 2.64 -4.74 3.71
C ALA A 128 2.36 -5.43 2.37
N ASN A 129 2.68 -4.79 1.25
CA ASN A 129 2.49 -5.35 -0.08
C ASN A 129 3.33 -6.62 -0.28
N ARG A 130 4.56 -6.68 0.23
CA ARG A 130 5.39 -7.90 0.19
C ARG A 130 4.71 -9.05 0.93
N LYS A 131 4.17 -8.80 2.13
CA LYS A 131 3.45 -9.82 2.91
C LYS A 131 2.19 -10.32 2.19
N VAL A 132 1.48 -9.44 1.50
CA VAL A 132 0.30 -9.83 0.69
C VAL A 132 0.73 -10.74 -0.48
N SER A 133 1.86 -10.44 -1.13
CA SER A 133 2.37 -11.26 -2.25
C SER A 133 2.77 -12.67 -1.84
N GLU A 134 3.13 -12.91 -0.57
CA GLU A 134 3.53 -14.22 -0.04
C GLU A 134 2.33 -15.15 0.25
N LEU A 135 1.10 -14.62 0.26
CA LEU A 135 -0.09 -15.43 0.49
C LEU A 135 -0.40 -16.29 -0.75
N GLU A 136 -1.01 -17.46 -0.54
CA GLU A 136 -1.51 -18.30 -1.62
C GLU A 136 -2.98 -17.99 -1.92
N ASP A 137 -3.81 -17.94 -0.88
CA ASP A 137 -5.25 -17.70 -0.97
C ASP A 137 -5.60 -16.29 -1.47
N MET A 138 -6.37 -16.24 -2.55
CA MET A 138 -6.82 -15.01 -3.20
C MET A 138 -7.79 -14.20 -2.34
N HIS A 139 -8.63 -14.87 -1.56
CA HIS A 139 -9.56 -14.18 -0.66
C HIS A 139 -8.80 -13.48 0.48
N ALA A 140 -7.88 -14.19 1.13
CA ALA A 140 -7.00 -13.64 2.14
C ALA A 140 -6.16 -12.46 1.61
N LYS A 141 -5.66 -12.54 0.37
CA LYS A 141 -4.97 -11.42 -0.29
C LYS A 141 -5.85 -10.18 -0.37
N ALA A 142 -7.08 -10.32 -0.86
CA ALA A 142 -7.99 -9.19 -1.02
C ALA A 142 -8.29 -8.50 0.33
N VAL A 143 -8.58 -9.30 1.36
CA VAL A 143 -8.84 -8.81 2.73
C VAL A 143 -7.61 -8.09 3.29
N MET A 144 -6.42 -8.71 3.17
CA MET A 144 -5.18 -8.11 3.65
C MET A 144 -4.82 -6.84 2.90
N TYR A 145 -5.08 -6.78 1.60
CA TYR A 145 -4.84 -5.58 0.81
C TYR A 145 -5.71 -4.41 1.28
N HIS A 146 -7.01 -4.66 1.50
CA HIS A 146 -7.94 -3.66 2.00
C HIS A 146 -7.57 -3.17 3.40
N ASN A 147 -7.22 -4.08 4.30
CA ASN A 147 -6.97 -3.74 5.70
C ASN A 147 -5.57 -3.21 5.98
N SER A 148 -4.57 -3.62 5.19
CA SER A 148 -3.15 -3.35 5.49
C SER A 148 -2.45 -2.48 4.46
N VAL A 149 -2.81 -2.54 3.17
CA VAL A 149 -2.09 -1.79 2.12
C VAL A 149 -2.79 -0.46 1.83
N LYS A 150 -4.11 -0.49 1.64
CA LYS A 150 -4.93 0.69 1.31
C LYS A 150 -4.76 1.86 2.30
N PRO A 151 -4.75 1.66 3.63
CA PRO A 151 -4.60 2.79 4.57
C PRO A 151 -3.29 3.57 4.38
N TYR A 152 -2.17 2.87 4.12
CA TYR A 152 -0.90 3.53 3.83
C TYR A 152 -0.89 4.23 2.48
N MET A 153 -1.58 3.66 1.49
CA MET A 153 -1.71 4.25 0.17
C MET A 153 -2.46 5.59 0.22
N ASP A 154 -3.58 5.63 0.94
CA ASP A 154 -4.39 6.83 1.10
C ASP A 154 -3.63 7.91 1.89
N THR A 155 -2.95 7.51 2.96
CA THR A 155 -2.10 8.43 3.75
C THR A 155 -0.91 8.95 2.94
N LEU A 156 -0.29 8.09 2.13
CA LEU A 156 0.81 8.48 1.24
C LEU A 156 0.34 9.51 0.20
N ARG A 157 -0.82 9.29 -0.43
CA ARG A 157 -1.44 10.23 -1.38
C ARG A 157 -1.69 11.58 -0.73
N PHE A 158 -2.26 11.59 0.47
CA PHE A 158 -2.45 12.82 1.22
C PHE A 158 -1.14 13.61 1.39
N HIS A 159 -0.06 12.98 1.85
CA HIS A 159 1.21 13.69 2.00
C HIS A 159 1.81 14.14 0.67
N ILE A 160 1.66 13.35 -0.41
CA ILE A 160 2.11 13.72 -1.76
C ILE A 160 1.38 14.98 -2.23
N ASP A 161 0.06 15.01 -2.11
CA ASP A 161 -0.76 16.12 -2.61
C ASP A 161 -0.49 17.41 -1.81
N GLN A 162 -0.39 17.30 -0.48
CA GLN A 162 -0.02 18.44 0.36
C GLN A 162 1.40 18.94 0.05
N LEU A 163 2.37 18.04 -0.15
CA LEU A 163 3.72 18.43 -0.51
C LEU A 163 3.77 19.11 -1.88
N LYS A 164 3.02 18.62 -2.87
CA LYS A 164 2.88 19.27 -4.18
C LYS A 164 2.27 20.66 -4.07
N HIS A 165 1.27 20.82 -3.20
CA HIS A 165 0.65 22.13 -2.95
C HIS A 165 1.66 23.14 -2.40
N ILE A 166 2.50 22.73 -1.45
CA ILE A 166 3.57 23.58 -0.88
C ILE A 166 4.62 23.91 -1.95
N LEU A 167 5.00 22.94 -2.79
CA LEU A 167 6.02 23.13 -3.82
C LEU A 167 5.54 23.97 -5.02
N HIS A 168 4.25 24.32 -5.10
CA HIS A 168 3.62 24.91 -6.28
C HIS A 168 3.86 24.10 -7.57
N VAL A 169 4.08 22.79 -7.46
CA VAL A 169 4.30 21.89 -8.60
C VAL A 169 2.96 21.24 -8.95
N ALA A 170 2.39 21.64 -10.09
CA ALA A 170 1.20 21.02 -10.69
C ALA A 170 1.55 19.67 -11.34
#